data_AF-M4EH58-F1
#
_entry.id   AF-M4EH58-F1
#
_cell.length_a   1.000
_cell.length_b   1.000
_cell.length_c   1.000
_cell.angle_alpha   90.00
_cell.angle_beta   90.00
_cell.angle_gamma   90.00
#
_symmetry.space_group_name_H-M   'P 1'
#
loop_
_entity.id
_entity.type
_entity.pdbx_description
1 polymer ?
#
loop_
_entity_poly.entity_id
_entity_poly.type
_entity_poly.pdbx_seq_one_letter_code
_entity_poly.pdbx_strand_id
1 'polypeptide(L)'
;MSMAEDTPSPPPFVEVFCEISGKDYRFTAGTKAEFAVSVINRKLGSSKPKALYIEASKDGEEPISFGDGASLVSYGHGWRLVTVIADSDSPGTEKEGSFQRQFPSFLSTGSKDSKPAKAMKADFEGDQSLKYIGRIMFAFLLMFILGGLFTVALENLPRLILLFNNPSM
;
A
#
# COMPACT_ATOMS: atom_id res chain seq x y z
N MET A 1 35.28 -10.16 -44.11
CA MET A 1 34.27 -9.28 -43.48
C MET A 1 34.03 -9.76 -42.06
N SER A 2 34.52 -9.04 -41.04
CA SER A 2 34.13 -9.25 -39.64
C SER A 2 32.90 -8.39 -39.35
N MET A 3 31.78 -9.01 -39.01
CA MET A 3 30.63 -8.30 -38.45
C MET A 3 31.04 -7.78 -37.07
N ALA A 4 31.20 -6.47 -36.96
CA ALA A 4 31.30 -5.81 -35.66
C ALA A 4 29.93 -5.90 -35.01
N GLU A 5 29.84 -6.64 -33.90
CA GLU A 5 28.70 -6.65 -33.02
C GLU A 5 28.61 -5.26 -32.38
N ASP A 6 27.70 -4.42 -32.88
CA ASP A 6 27.39 -3.10 -32.33
C ASP A 6 26.66 -3.32 -31.00
N THR A 7 27.42 -3.48 -29.92
CA THR A 7 26.86 -3.59 -28.57
C THR A 7 26.31 -2.21 -28.18
N PRO A 8 24.97 -2.02 -28.07
CA PRO A 8 24.44 -0.70 -27.74
C PRO A 8 24.90 -0.32 -26.33
N SER A 9 25.62 0.80 -26.22
CA SER A 9 26.00 1.36 -24.92
C SER A 9 24.74 1.57 -24.09
N PRO A 10 24.71 1.14 -22.82
CA PRO A 10 23.53 1.32 -21.98
C PRO A 10 23.17 2.81 -21.94
N PRO A 11 21.88 3.16 -22.08
CA PRO A 11 21.46 4.55 -22.12
C PRO A 11 21.94 5.27 -20.85
N PRO A 12 22.41 6.53 -20.95
CA PRO A 12 22.98 7.25 -19.82
C PRO A 12 21.93 7.56 -18.72
N PHE A 13 20.66 7.36 -19.05
CA PHE A 13 19.52 7.52 -18.16
C PHE A 13 18.52 6.39 -18.34
N VAL A 14 17.70 6.18 -17.32
CA VAL A 14 16.52 5.32 -17.33
C VAL A 14 15.27 6.19 -17.24
N GLU A 15 14.23 5.80 -17.97
CA GLU A 15 12.93 6.48 -17.99
C GLU A 15 11.93 5.70 -17.15
N VAL A 16 11.25 6.40 -16.25
CA VAL A 16 10.16 5.87 -15.42
C VAL A 16 8.88 6.61 -15.76
N PHE A 17 7.89 5.89 -16.25
CA PHE A 17 6.57 6.45 -16.51
C PHE A 17 5.77 6.53 -15.23
N CYS A 18 5.22 7.71 -14.98
CA CYS A 18 4.31 7.91 -13.87
C CYS A 18 2.87 7.94 -14.36
N GLU A 19 2.12 6.88 -14.04
CA GLU A 19 0.71 6.74 -14.42
C GLU A 19 -0.14 7.92 -13.93
N ILE A 20 0.13 8.41 -12.71
CA ILE A 20 -0.61 9.52 -12.08
C ILE A 20 -0.47 10.84 -12.86
N SER A 21 0.70 11.06 -13.47
CA SER A 21 0.96 12.30 -14.21
C SER A 21 0.90 12.14 -15.72
N GLY A 22 0.91 10.91 -16.24
CA GLY A 22 1.03 10.60 -17.67
C GLY A 22 2.37 11.08 -18.26
N LYS A 23 3.43 11.17 -17.44
CA LYS A 23 4.74 11.71 -17.85
C LYS A 23 5.86 10.73 -17.56
N ASP A 24 6.88 10.77 -18.42
CA ASP A 24 8.15 10.07 -18.19
C ASP A 24 9.12 10.95 -17.40
N TYR A 25 9.73 10.37 -16.37
CA TYR A 25 10.77 10.96 -15.56
C TYR A 25 12.10 10.27 -15.85
N ARG A 26 13.14 11.07 -16.09
CA ARG A 26 14.50 10.57 -16.40
C ARG A 26 15.37 10.59 -15.16
N PHE A 27 16.06 9.48 -14.91
CA PHE A 27 17.02 9.31 -13.83
C PHE A 27 18.33 8.78 -14.38
N THR A 28 19.45 9.07 -13.74
CA THR A 28 20.74 8.43 -14.11
C THR A 28 20.65 6.92 -13.88
N ALA A 29 21.32 6.14 -14.72
CA ALA A 29 21.42 4.69 -14.50
C ALA A 29 21.97 4.38 -13.10
N GLY A 30 21.41 3.38 -12.42
CA GLY A 30 21.83 3.00 -11.07
C GLY A 30 21.15 3.77 -9.93
N THR A 31 20.33 4.80 -10.23
CA THR A 31 19.53 5.52 -9.22
C THR A 31 18.68 4.54 -8.41
N LYS A 32 18.62 4.71 -7.08
CA LYS A 32 17.79 3.87 -6.23
C LYS A 32 16.30 4.12 -6.47
N ALA A 33 15.50 3.06 -6.42
CA ALA A 33 14.05 3.13 -6.61
C ALA A 33 13.37 4.06 -5.60
N GLU A 34 13.73 3.99 -4.31
CA GLU A 34 13.19 4.87 -3.26
C GLU A 34 13.39 6.36 -3.57
N PHE A 35 14.56 6.71 -4.12
CA PHE A 35 14.89 8.09 -4.46
C PHE A 35 14.07 8.56 -5.66
N ALA A 36 13.95 7.71 -6.69
CA ALA A 36 13.14 8.02 -7.86
C ALA A 36 11.66 8.23 -7.48
N VAL A 37 11.09 7.34 -6.66
CA VAL A 37 9.73 7.46 -6.14
C VAL A 37 9.56 8.77 -5.36
N SER A 38 10.50 9.11 -4.47
CA SER A 38 10.47 10.36 -3.70
C SER A 38 10.47 11.61 -4.61
N VAL A 39 11.32 11.62 -5.63
CA VAL A 39 11.39 12.72 -6.61
C VAL A 39 10.07 12.86 -7.38
N ILE A 40 9.51 11.76 -7.87
CA ILE A 40 8.23 11.75 -8.58
C ILE A 40 7.12 12.27 -7.67
N ASN A 41 7.02 11.73 -6.46
CA ASN A 41 6.01 12.10 -5.46
C ASN A 41 6.09 13.56 -5.05
N ARG A 42 7.30 14.15 -4.99
CA ARG A 42 7.48 15.58 -4.74
C ARG A 42 6.99 16.43 -5.92
N LYS A 43 7.18 15.97 -7.15
CA LYS A 43 6.75 16.66 -8.38
C LYS A 43 5.24 16.56 -8.63
N LEU A 44 4.59 15.50 -8.14
CA LEU A 44 3.13 15.33 -8.23
C LEU A 44 2.34 16.33 -7.37
N GLY A 45 2.95 16.89 -6.33
CA GLY A 45 2.27 17.76 -5.36
C GLY A 45 1.45 17.00 -4.32
N SER A 46 0.76 17.72 -3.43
CA SER A 46 0.02 17.13 -2.30
C SER A 46 -1.40 16.68 -2.63
N SER A 47 -1.96 17.11 -3.77
CA SER A 47 -3.35 16.82 -4.16
C SER A 47 -3.52 15.55 -4.98
N LYS A 48 -2.42 14.93 -5.43
CA LYS A 48 -2.42 13.71 -6.24
C LYS A 48 -2.07 12.50 -5.37
N PRO A 49 -2.58 11.31 -5.72
CA PRO A 49 -2.13 10.08 -5.08
C PRO A 49 -0.62 9.93 -5.23
N LYS A 50 -0.01 9.15 -4.33
CA LYS A 50 1.43 8.91 -4.32
C LYS A 50 1.75 7.59 -5.01
N ALA A 51 2.82 7.58 -5.80
CA ALA A 51 3.45 6.35 -6.25
C ALA A 51 4.01 5.60 -5.02
N LEU A 52 3.75 4.30 -4.96
CA LEU A 52 4.23 3.40 -3.92
C LEU A 52 5.63 2.88 -4.25
N TYR A 53 5.78 2.28 -5.43
CA TYR A 53 7.04 1.71 -5.90
C TYR A 53 7.11 1.78 -7.43
N ILE A 54 8.22 1.30 -7.98
CA ILE A 54 8.44 1.21 -9.43
C ILE A 54 8.53 -0.27 -9.80
N GLU A 55 7.96 -0.64 -10.94
CA GLU A 55 8.13 -1.95 -11.55
C GLU A 55 8.54 -1.83 -13.01
N ALA A 56 9.19 -2.85 -13.55
CA ALA A 56 9.34 -3.01 -14.98
C ALA A 56 8.17 -3.86 -15.48
N SER A 57 7.40 -3.33 -16.43
CA SER A 57 6.24 -3.98 -17.02
C SER A 57 6.47 -4.22 -18.52
N LYS A 58 5.94 -5.32 -19.02
CA LYS A 58 5.94 -5.73 -20.42
C LYS A 58 4.67 -6.52 -20.72
N ASP A 59 4.07 -6.25 -21.88
CA ASP A 59 2.81 -6.88 -22.27
C ASP A 59 2.93 -8.41 -22.33
N GLY A 60 2.04 -9.09 -21.61
CA GLY A 60 1.99 -10.56 -21.56
C GLY A 60 3.01 -11.21 -20.62
N GLU A 61 3.81 -10.42 -19.90
CA GLU A 61 4.80 -10.92 -18.93
C GLU A 61 4.47 -10.42 -17.51
N GLU A 62 4.99 -11.13 -16.50
CA GLU A 62 4.82 -10.73 -15.11
C GLU A 62 5.73 -9.53 -14.77
N PRO A 63 5.19 -8.46 -14.15
CA PRO A 63 5.99 -7.29 -13.80
C PRO A 63 7.10 -7.60 -12.78
N ILE A 64 8.22 -6.90 -12.91
CA ILE A 64 9.37 -7.03 -12.01
C ILE A 64 9.38 -5.83 -11.05
N SER A 65 9.05 -6.06 -9.78
CA SER A 65 9.02 -5.00 -8.76
C SER A 65 10.42 -4.62 -8.27
N PHE A 66 10.68 -3.32 -8.15
CA PHE A 66 11.91 -2.80 -7.54
C PHE A 66 11.67 -2.52 -6.05
N GLY A 67 12.43 -3.18 -5.18
CA GLY A 67 12.48 -2.81 -3.76
C GLY A 67 13.18 -1.46 -3.55
N ASP A 68 12.97 -0.84 -2.39
CA ASP A 68 13.44 0.52 -2.06
C ASP A 68 14.93 0.76 -2.38
N GLY A 69 15.79 -0.18 -1.99
CA GLY A 69 17.24 -0.10 -2.20
C GLY A 69 17.72 -0.55 -3.58
N ALA A 70 16.84 -1.05 -4.44
CA ALA A 70 17.21 -1.56 -5.76
C ALA A 70 17.58 -0.42 -6.70
N SER A 71 18.64 -0.62 -7.48
CA SER A 71 19.02 0.28 -8.56
C SER A 71 18.10 0.11 -9.76
N LEU A 72 17.59 1.22 -10.28
CA LEU A 72 16.81 1.24 -11.51
C LEU A 72 17.68 0.82 -12.70
N VAL A 73 17.17 -0.15 -13.45
CA VAL A 73 17.80 -0.73 -14.64
C VAL A 73 16.76 -0.90 -15.73
N SER A 74 17.17 -0.68 -16.98
CA SER A 74 16.35 -1.02 -18.15
C SER A 74 16.54 -2.50 -18.49
N TYR A 75 15.44 -3.23 -18.65
CA TYR A 75 15.43 -4.63 -19.11
C TYR A 75 15.42 -4.76 -20.64
N GLY A 76 15.58 -3.65 -21.37
CA GLY A 76 15.66 -3.65 -22.83
C GLY A 76 14.30 -3.68 -23.52
N HIS A 77 14.28 -4.24 -24.74
CA HIS A 77 13.16 -4.07 -25.67
C HIS A 77 11.82 -4.61 -25.11
N GLY A 78 10.80 -3.74 -25.13
CA GLY A 78 9.44 -4.05 -24.67
C GLY A 78 9.23 -3.90 -23.16
N TRP A 79 10.30 -3.72 -22.38
CA TRP A 79 10.18 -3.43 -20.96
C TRP A 79 10.13 -1.93 -20.70
N ARG A 80 9.21 -1.52 -19.82
CA ARG A 80 9.08 -0.13 -19.41
C ARG A 80 8.99 -0.03 -17.89
N LEU A 81 9.73 0.89 -17.30
CA LEU A 81 9.61 1.18 -15.88
C LEU A 81 8.36 2.04 -15.66
N VAL A 82 7.47 1.62 -14.78
CA VAL A 82 6.20 2.28 -14.46
C VAL A 82 6.05 2.43 -12.94
N THR A 83 5.36 3.48 -12.49
CA THR A 83 5.03 3.65 -11.07
C THR A 83 3.75 2.92 -10.73
N VAL A 84 3.75 2.19 -9.61
CA VAL A 84 2.54 1.60 -9.03
C VAL A 84 1.94 2.55 -8.00
N ILE A 85 0.61 2.64 -7.97
CA ILE A 85 -0.16 3.52 -7.09
C ILE A 85 -0.90 2.66 -6.06
N ALA A 86 -1.19 3.19 -4.88
CA ALA A 86 -2.11 2.52 -3.97
C ALA A 86 -3.50 2.49 -4.61
N ASP A 87 -4.05 1.29 -4.78
CA ASP A 87 -5.41 1.10 -5.30
C ASP A 87 -6.40 1.95 -4.49
N SER A 88 -6.94 2.98 -5.13
CA SER A 88 -8.06 3.74 -4.59
C SER A 88 -9.18 3.94 -5.60
N ASP A 89 -9.20 3.16 -6.69
CA ASP A 89 -10.32 2.89 -7.63
C ASP A 89 -9.74 2.56 -9.01
N SER A 90 -9.52 1.28 -9.32
CA SER A 90 -9.26 0.85 -10.70
C SER A 90 -10.60 0.68 -11.44
N PRO A 91 -10.90 1.44 -12.50
CA PRO A 91 -11.95 1.04 -13.43
C PRO A 91 -11.38 -0.06 -14.34
N GLY A 92 -11.79 -1.30 -14.05
CA GLY A 92 -11.84 -2.42 -15.00
C GLY A 92 -10.58 -2.72 -15.82
N THR A 93 -9.79 -3.70 -15.38
CA THR A 93 -9.46 -4.86 -16.22
C THR A 93 -9.25 -6.03 -15.29
N GLU A 94 -10.16 -6.99 -15.40
CA GLU A 94 -10.14 -8.27 -14.70
C GLU A 94 -8.84 -9.01 -15.01
N LYS A 95 -7.92 -9.07 -14.04
CA LYS A 95 -7.01 -10.21 -13.87
C LYS A 95 -6.91 -10.55 -12.39
N GLU A 96 -7.75 -11.52 -12.07
CA GLU A 96 -7.73 -12.39 -10.91
C GLU A 96 -6.29 -12.82 -10.55
N GLY A 97 -5.90 -12.60 -9.29
CA GLY A 97 -4.56 -12.92 -8.80
C GLY A 97 -4.24 -12.19 -7.50
N SER A 98 -5.04 -12.42 -6.47
CA SER A 98 -4.85 -11.91 -5.12
C SER A 98 -3.45 -12.25 -4.56
N PHE A 99 -2.59 -11.25 -4.42
CA PHE A 99 -1.55 -11.26 -3.39
C PHE A 99 -1.46 -9.87 -2.77
N GLN A 100 -2.23 -9.66 -1.71
CA GLN A 100 -1.90 -8.65 -0.71
C GLN A 100 -0.51 -8.98 -0.15
N ARG A 101 0.55 -8.40 -0.72
CA ARG A 101 1.88 -8.46 -0.13
C ARG A 101 2.07 -7.22 0.72
N GLN A 102 1.57 -7.32 1.94
CA GLN A 102 1.76 -6.36 3.01
C GLN A 102 3.25 -6.39 3.39
N PHE A 103 4.06 -5.48 2.85
CA PHE A 103 5.45 -5.33 3.25
C PHE A 103 5.51 -4.59 4.61
N PRO A 104 6.12 -5.17 5.65
CA PRO A 104 6.42 -4.44 6.87
C PRO A 104 7.57 -3.47 6.58
N SER A 105 7.30 -2.18 6.71
CA SER A 105 8.33 -1.15 6.79
C SER A 105 9.10 -1.35 8.10
N PHE A 106 10.26 -2.00 8.01
CA PHE A 106 11.19 -2.12 9.14
C PHE A 106 11.76 -0.74 9.47
N LEU A 107 11.36 -0.22 10.63
CA LEU A 107 11.97 0.94 11.29
C LEU A 107 13.48 0.72 11.43
N SER A 108 14.29 1.45 10.66
CA SER A 108 15.72 1.58 10.94
C SER A 108 15.94 2.62 12.04
N THR A 109 16.46 2.13 13.15
CA THR A 109 16.89 2.86 14.34
C THR A 109 18.30 3.43 14.16
N GLY A 110 18.50 4.70 14.56
CA GLY A 110 19.81 5.38 14.74
C GLY A 110 20.13 6.41 13.64
N SER A 111 20.56 7.65 13.86
CA SER A 111 21.12 8.36 15.02
C SER A 111 21.02 9.89 14.78
N LYS A 112 20.83 10.68 15.87
CA LYS A 112 21.14 12.11 16.16
C LYS A 112 21.63 13.02 15.01
N ASP A 113 21.24 14.27 14.81
CA ASP A 113 20.86 15.36 15.74
C ASP A 113 20.28 16.57 14.96
N SER A 114 19.70 17.53 15.69
CA SER A 114 19.28 18.90 15.32
C SER A 114 17.80 19.16 14.93
N LYS A 115 17.05 19.69 15.91
CA LYS A 115 15.94 20.68 15.76
C LYS A 115 16.57 22.10 15.66
N PRO A 116 15.85 23.19 15.30
CA PRO A 116 14.40 23.47 15.34
C PRO A 116 13.88 24.13 14.02
N ALA A 117 12.64 24.57 13.76
CA ALA A 117 11.47 24.95 14.52
C ALA A 117 10.22 24.96 13.59
N LYS A 118 9.05 25.07 14.24
CA LYS A 118 7.79 25.69 13.77
C LYS A 118 6.72 24.77 13.16
N ALA A 119 5.69 24.60 13.98
CA ALA A 119 4.37 24.05 13.71
C ALA A 119 3.71 24.58 12.44
N MET A 120 3.00 23.70 11.71
CA MET A 120 1.57 23.84 11.47
C MET A 120 1.02 22.56 10.79
N LYS A 121 -0.13 22.10 11.29
CA LYS A 121 -1.12 21.20 10.66
C LYS A 121 -0.90 19.70 10.81
N ALA A 122 -1.31 19.24 12.00
CA ALA A 122 -2.12 18.04 12.09
C ALA A 122 -3.35 18.19 11.19
N ASP A 123 -3.38 17.48 10.08
CA ASP A 123 -4.60 17.15 9.35
C ASP A 123 -4.23 16.04 8.36
N PHE A 124 -5.07 15.01 8.25
CA PHE A 124 -4.90 13.78 7.46
C PHE A 124 -4.22 12.55 8.09
N GLU A 125 -4.25 12.41 9.42
CA GLU A 125 -4.12 11.08 10.08
C GLU A 125 -5.33 10.76 10.97
N GLY A 126 -6.47 11.42 10.70
CA GLY A 126 -7.71 11.29 11.49
C GLY A 126 -8.71 10.28 10.91
N ASP A 127 -8.89 10.24 9.58
CA ASP A 127 -10.01 9.50 8.99
C ASP A 127 -9.86 7.97 9.03
N GLN A 128 -8.64 7.45 8.88
CA GLN A 128 -8.40 6.01 9.02
C GLN A 128 -8.46 5.60 10.50
N SER A 129 -7.86 6.39 11.40
CA SER A 129 -7.87 6.15 12.85
C SER A 129 -9.29 6.15 13.43
N LEU A 130 -10.15 7.09 13.00
CA LEU A 130 -11.56 7.18 13.43
C LEU A 130 -12.39 5.95 13.01
N LYS A 131 -12.13 5.39 11.84
CA LYS A 131 -12.78 4.15 11.39
C LYS A 131 -12.36 2.95 12.25
N TYR A 132 -11.08 2.84 12.59
CA TYR A 132 -10.59 1.76 13.45
C TYR A 132 -11.09 1.89 14.90
N ILE A 133 -11.02 3.09 15.49
CA ILE A 133 -11.53 3.32 16.86
C ILE A 133 -13.05 3.11 16.93
N GLY A 134 -13.80 3.54 15.90
CA GLY A 134 -15.24 3.31 15.81
C GLY A 134 -15.58 1.82 15.74
N ARG A 135 -14.83 1.03 14.95
CA ARG A 135 -14.98 -0.43 14.89
C ARG A 135 -14.73 -1.09 16.24
N ILE A 136 -13.69 -0.66 16.96
CA ILE A 136 -13.35 -1.19 18.28
C ILE A 136 -14.44 -0.84 19.31
N MET A 137 -14.89 0.41 19.35
CA MET A 137 -15.97 0.86 20.23
C MET A 137 -17.28 0.10 19.98
N PHE A 138 -17.63 -0.11 18.71
CA PHE A 138 -18.81 -0.89 18.34
C PHE A 138 -18.71 -2.35 18.79
N ALA A 139 -17.54 -2.98 18.62
CA ALA A 139 -17.31 -4.35 19.09
C ALA A 139 -17.47 -4.46 20.62
N PHE A 140 -16.94 -3.51 21.39
CA PHE A 140 -17.11 -3.48 22.84
C PHE A 140 -18.58 -3.30 23.25
N LEU A 141 -19.34 -2.46 22.55
CA LEU A 141 -20.76 -2.27 22.81
C LEU A 141 -21.55 -3.58 22.57
N LEU A 142 -21.27 -4.28 21.46
CA LEU A 142 -21.90 -5.57 21.18
C LEU A 142 -21.51 -6.63 22.21
N MET A 143 -20.24 -6.70 22.63
CA MET A 143 -19.81 -7.60 23.69
C MET A 143 -20.52 -7.30 25.01
N PHE A 144 -20.72 -6.03 25.36
CA PHE A 144 -21.40 -5.65 26.60
C PHE A 144 -22.88 -6.04 26.56
N ILE A 145 -23.56 -5.79 25.44
CA ILE A 145 -24.96 -6.20 25.24
C ILE A 145 -25.10 -7.72 25.29
N LEU A 146 -24.24 -8.44 24.56
CA LEU A 146 -24.28 -9.91 24.51
C LEU A 146 -23.92 -10.52 25.87
N GLY A 147 -22.91 -9.99 26.54
CA GLY A 147 -22.49 -10.40 27.87
C GLY A 147 -23.59 -10.15 28.92
N GLY A 148 -24.19 -8.96 28.92
CA GLY A 148 -25.29 -8.63 29.83
C GLY A 148 -26.51 -9.49 29.59
N LEU A 149 -26.92 -9.68 28.33
CA LEU A 149 -28.02 -10.56 27.97
C LEU A 149 -27.74 -12.02 28.37
N PHE A 150 -26.51 -12.48 28.15
CA PHE A 150 -26.08 -13.81 28.56
C PHE A 150 -26.11 -13.99 30.08
N THR A 151 -25.67 -12.99 30.86
CA THR A 151 -25.77 -13.02 32.32
C THR A 151 -27.22 -13.10 32.79
N VAL A 152 -28.13 -12.31 32.20
CA VAL A 152 -29.56 -12.39 32.53
C VAL A 152 -30.14 -13.76 32.15
N ALA A 153 -29.74 -14.31 31.01
CA ALA A 153 -30.15 -15.66 30.60
C ALA A 153 -29.63 -16.74 31.56
N LEU A 154 -28.39 -16.63 32.05
CA LEU A 154 -27.80 -17.55 33.04
C LEU A 154 -28.50 -17.43 34.41
N GLU A 155 -28.83 -16.23 34.84
CA GLU A 155 -29.59 -16.01 36.08
C GLU A 155 -30.99 -16.63 36.00
N ASN A 156 -31.62 -16.54 34.82
CA ASN A 156 -32.94 -17.10 34.57
C ASN A 156 -32.89 -18.56 34.05
N LEU A 157 -31.71 -19.16 33.93
CA LEU A 157 -31.51 -20.49 33.34
C LEU A 157 -32.32 -21.59 34.04
N PRO A 158 -32.47 -21.62 35.39
CA PRO A 158 -33.33 -22.60 36.04
C PRO A 158 -34.81 -22.48 35.60
N ARG A 159 -35.31 -21.24 35.44
CA ARG A 159 -36.69 -20.99 34.97
C ARG A 159 -36.85 -21.31 33.48
N LEU A 160 -35.82 -21.01 32.70
CA LEU A 160 -35.78 -21.24 31.25
C LEU A 160 -35.79 -22.76 30.95
N ILE A 161 -35.03 -23.56 31.71
CA ILE A 161 -35.06 -25.02 31.62
C ILE A 161 -36.44 -25.59 31.99
N LEU A 162 -37.09 -25.05 33.03
CA LEU A 162 -38.45 -25.48 33.41
C LEU A 162 -39.49 -25.15 32.33
N LEU A 163 -39.34 -24.02 31.63
CA LEU A 163 -40.21 -23.60 30.53
C LEU A 163 -40.10 -24.53 29.31
N PHE A 164 -38.90 -25.02 29.00
CA PHE A 164 -38.70 -26.00 27.93
C PHE A 164 -39.06 -27.43 28.33
N ASN A 165 -38.99 -27.77 29.63
CA ASN A 165 -39.34 -29.09 30.15
C ASN A 165 -40.84 -29.28 30.41
N ASN A 166 -41.65 -28.22 30.34
CA ASN A 166 -43.10 -28.32 30.54
C ASN A 166 -43.85 -27.54 29.45
N PRO A 167 -44.03 -28.13 28.24
CA PRO A 167 -44.59 -27.42 27.08
C PRO A 167 -46.13 -27.30 27.12
N SER A 168 -46.78 -27.46 28.27
CA SER A 168 -48.25 -27.37 28.36
C SER A 168 -48.69 -26.05 28.98
N MET A 169 -48.79 -25.02 28.13
CA MET A 169 -49.87 -24.04 28.19
C MET A 169 -50.28 -23.67 26.77
#